data_AF-A0A7J6MED0-F1
#
_entry.id   AF-A0A7J6MED0-F1
#
_cell.length_a   1.000
_cell.length_b   1.000
_cell.length_c   1.000
_cell.angle_alpha   90.00
_cell.angle_beta   90.00
_cell.angle_gamma   90.00
#
_symmetry.space_group_name_H-M   'P 1'
#
loop_
_entity.id
_entity.type
_entity.pdbx_description
1 polymer ?
#
loop_
_entity_poly.entity_id
_entity_poly.type
_entity_poly.pdbx_seq_one_letter_code
_entity_poly.pdbx_strand_id
1 'polypeptide(L)'
;MRVSLLWSPAAAAALDLSLVVTSPWKNLERRQALREWFNSCSGVTYDHFPNVTLRLVFAMGAISPEFEDSSRVELQEYPHDLVVFDSSPDLDPPVKRDVTYVLDHPTARGSRILLATRWVLENNPHSDFVVYLDDDSFLSIPRLIPHLLQLTGNEATMLVMGYLMSTPLDVAVSGIDICDICKPCSKCLDDQSLQDMCAQFNLALGPCLHYVSTCQIYGAEVVEQCVAEALSESQRIVDYFGSRWTPTWPLGMGWVLGSEVAGFIGRNADVLKTRGAADVQIGYWLAGLEDVHWVDMSDGRFHDFPRRHSMFTRGCSNDSILVHRIRHDKWQSYNRHACTLDCPTEVDGEVEPS
;
A
#
# COMPACT_ATOMS: atom_id res chain seq x y z
N MET A 1 54.68 -24.85 -2.08
CA MET A 1 53.87 -24.88 -0.84
C MET A 1 52.41 -24.73 -1.28
N ARG A 2 51.61 -25.80 -1.20
CA ARG A 2 50.20 -25.78 -1.62
C ARG A 2 49.36 -25.25 -0.46
N VAL A 3 48.77 -24.07 -0.63
CA VAL A 3 47.74 -23.56 0.28
C VAL A 3 46.43 -24.17 -0.17
N SER A 4 45.97 -25.19 0.55
CA SER A 4 44.61 -25.70 0.42
C SER A 4 43.68 -24.63 1.00
N LEU A 5 42.98 -23.90 0.12
CA LEU A 5 41.78 -23.17 0.48
C LEU A 5 40.73 -24.21 0.86
N LEU A 6 40.60 -24.45 2.16
CA LEU A 6 39.42 -25.12 2.72
C LEU A 6 38.23 -24.21 2.39
N TRP A 7 37.46 -24.64 1.40
CA TRP A 7 36.15 -24.13 1.13
C TRP A 7 35.32 -24.43 2.38
N SER A 8 35.16 -23.45 3.27
CA SER A 8 34.08 -23.49 4.25
C SER A 8 32.78 -23.61 3.45
N PRO A 9 31.84 -24.50 3.82
CA PRO A 9 30.50 -24.41 3.29
C PRO A 9 30.04 -22.98 3.58
N ALA A 10 29.69 -22.24 2.52
CA ALA A 10 29.10 -20.92 2.67
C ALA A 10 27.99 -21.08 3.71
N ALA A 11 28.15 -20.43 4.87
CA ALA A 11 27.06 -20.29 5.80
C ALA A 11 25.94 -19.68 4.97
N ALA A 12 24.89 -20.46 4.69
CA ALA A 12 23.81 -20.03 3.83
C ALA A 12 23.37 -18.66 4.34
N ALA A 13 23.40 -17.66 3.45
CA ALA A 13 23.21 -16.27 3.84
C ALA A 13 21.93 -16.18 4.68
N ALA A 14 22.09 -15.71 5.92
CA ALA A 14 20.95 -15.46 6.79
C ALA A 14 20.17 -14.28 6.21
N LEU A 15 18.85 -14.40 6.12
CA LEU A 15 17.95 -13.36 5.63
C LEU A 15 17.22 -12.75 6.83
N ASP A 16 17.38 -11.45 7.09
CA ASP A 16 16.69 -10.73 8.17
C ASP A 16 15.55 -9.85 7.62
N LEU A 17 14.32 -10.24 7.93
CA LEU A 17 13.10 -9.63 7.42
C LEU A 17 12.33 -8.91 8.54
N SER A 18 12.15 -7.60 8.40
CA SER A 18 11.31 -6.80 9.29
C SER A 18 9.94 -6.55 8.67
N LEU A 19 8.87 -7.08 9.27
CA LEU A 19 7.49 -6.86 8.88
C LEU A 19 6.92 -5.70 9.71
N VAL A 20 6.55 -4.63 9.03
CA VAL A 20 5.93 -3.44 9.61
C VAL A 20 4.46 -3.38 9.17
N VAL A 21 3.56 -3.53 10.13
CA VAL A 21 2.11 -3.40 9.92
C VAL A 21 1.66 -2.04 10.38
N THR A 22 1.03 -1.25 9.52
CA THR A 22 0.38 0.00 9.97
C THR A 22 -1.03 -0.29 10.45
N SER A 23 -1.34 0.06 11.70
CA SER A 23 -2.67 -0.19 12.30
C SER A 23 -3.12 0.98 13.17
N PRO A 24 -4.39 1.41 13.11
CA PRO A 24 -4.95 2.33 14.09
C PRO A 24 -5.41 1.59 15.36
N TRP A 25 -5.51 2.29 16.49
CA TRP A 25 -5.84 1.67 17.78
C TRP A 25 -7.17 0.90 17.78
N LYS A 26 -8.18 1.40 17.06
CA LYS A 26 -9.50 0.75 16.90
C LYS A 26 -9.45 -0.68 16.32
N ASN A 27 -8.37 -1.06 15.65
CA ASN A 27 -8.24 -2.34 14.93
C ASN A 27 -7.55 -3.44 15.77
N LEU A 28 -7.81 -3.50 17.08
CA LEU A 28 -7.21 -4.49 17.99
C LEU A 28 -7.39 -5.94 17.50
N GLU A 29 -8.61 -6.31 17.09
CA GLU A 29 -8.90 -7.67 16.61
C GLU A 29 -8.08 -8.06 15.37
N ARG A 30 -7.80 -7.09 14.48
CA ARG A 30 -6.97 -7.33 13.29
C ARG A 30 -5.51 -7.61 13.69
N ARG A 31 -4.98 -6.84 14.65
CA ARG A 31 -3.62 -7.06 15.18
C ARG A 31 -3.50 -8.43 15.86
N GLN A 32 -4.51 -8.83 16.65
CA GLN A 32 -4.55 -10.16 17.26
C GLN A 32 -4.54 -11.28 16.20
N ALA A 33 -5.38 -11.17 15.17
CA ALA A 33 -5.39 -12.13 14.07
C ALA A 33 -4.03 -12.20 13.34
N LEU A 34 -3.39 -11.05 13.11
CA LEU A 34 -2.06 -10.98 12.50
C LEU A 34 -0.96 -11.57 13.39
N ARG A 35 -1.02 -11.42 14.72
CA ARG A 35 -0.07 -12.09 15.64
C ARG A 35 -0.21 -13.61 15.55
N GLU A 36 -1.43 -14.12 15.56
CA GLU A 36 -1.69 -15.56 15.41
C GLU A 36 -1.20 -16.10 14.05
N TRP A 37 -1.49 -15.37 12.98
CA TRP A 37 -1.00 -15.66 11.64
C TRP A 37 0.54 -15.66 11.59
N PHE A 38 1.19 -14.62 12.10
CA PHE A 38 2.64 -14.48 12.07
C PHE A 38 3.32 -15.61 12.85
N ASN A 39 2.84 -15.92 14.05
CA ASN A 39 3.38 -17.00 14.87
C ASN A 39 3.29 -18.35 14.15
N SER A 40 2.15 -18.66 13.51
CA SER A 40 2.00 -19.92 12.77
C SER A 40 2.85 -19.96 11.49
N CYS A 41 2.85 -18.89 10.69
CA CYS A 41 3.67 -18.78 9.48
C CYS A 41 5.17 -18.80 9.76
N SER A 42 5.62 -18.24 10.89
CA SER A 42 7.04 -18.26 11.27
C SER A 42 7.56 -19.68 11.49
N GLY A 43 6.77 -20.56 12.12
CA GLY A 43 7.14 -21.97 12.31
C GLY A 43 7.34 -22.69 10.98
N VAL A 44 6.36 -22.58 10.08
CA VAL A 44 6.44 -23.14 8.72
C VAL A 44 7.65 -22.57 7.97
N THR A 45 7.91 -21.28 8.14
CA THR A 45 9.04 -20.61 7.49
C THR A 45 10.37 -21.17 7.98
N TYR A 46 10.57 -21.30 9.29
CA TYR A 46 11.83 -21.80 9.86
C TYR A 46 12.09 -23.27 9.51
N ASP A 47 11.04 -24.08 9.34
CA ASP A 47 11.18 -25.47 8.89
C ASP A 47 11.76 -25.57 7.47
N HIS A 48 11.38 -24.64 6.57
CA HIS A 48 11.84 -24.62 5.18
C HIS A 48 13.10 -23.76 4.97
N PHE A 49 13.28 -22.72 5.80
CA PHE A 49 14.30 -21.69 5.67
C PHE A 49 14.94 -21.39 7.04
N PRO A 50 15.78 -22.29 7.57
CA PRO A 50 16.28 -22.21 8.96
C PRO A 50 17.21 -21.02 9.24
N ASN A 51 17.68 -20.32 8.20
CA ASN A 51 18.55 -19.13 8.33
C ASN A 51 17.79 -17.82 8.13
N VAL A 52 16.46 -17.86 8.08
CA VAL A 52 15.64 -16.64 8.03
C VAL A 52 15.37 -16.17 9.46
N THR A 53 15.48 -14.87 9.69
CA THR A 53 15.02 -14.19 10.90
C THR A 53 13.83 -13.33 10.55
N LEU A 54 12.73 -13.46 11.30
CA LEU A 54 11.51 -12.67 11.10
C LEU A 54 11.24 -11.80 12.31
N ARG A 55 10.85 -10.55 12.08
CA ARG A 55 10.39 -9.63 13.12
C ARG A 55 9.06 -9.02 12.70
N LEU A 56 8.09 -8.98 13.61
CA LEU A 56 6.81 -8.30 13.40
C LEU A 56 6.74 -7.07 14.30
N VAL A 57 6.33 -5.94 13.73
CA VAL A 57 6.07 -4.70 14.45
C VAL A 57 4.80 -4.05 13.91
N PHE A 58 3.95 -3.57 14.82
CA PHE A 58 2.82 -2.71 14.54
C PHE A 58 3.20 -1.26 14.79
N ALA A 59 3.14 -0.46 13.72
CA ALA A 59 3.33 0.97 13.74
C ALA A 59 2.00 1.66 14.07
N MET A 60 1.95 2.28 15.24
CA MET A 60 0.76 2.90 15.83
C MET A 60 0.90 4.43 15.86
N GLY A 61 -0.22 5.14 15.71
CA GLY A 61 -0.25 6.58 15.96
C GLY A 61 -0.44 6.91 17.43
N ALA A 62 -0.59 8.19 17.73
CA ALA A 62 -0.91 8.68 19.07
C ALA A 62 -2.19 8.04 19.62
N ILE A 63 -2.17 7.66 20.88
CA ILE A 63 -3.33 7.07 21.56
C ILE A 63 -4.42 8.14 21.68
N SER A 64 -5.60 7.88 21.10
CA SER A 64 -6.75 8.74 21.30
C SER A 64 -7.45 8.39 22.64
N PRO A 65 -8.15 9.35 23.28
CA PRO A 65 -8.87 9.09 24.53
C PRO A 65 -9.89 7.95 24.45
N GLU A 66 -10.45 7.71 23.26
CA GLU A 66 -11.40 6.61 23.02
C GLU A 66 -10.78 5.22 23.19
N PHE A 67 -9.47 5.09 22.96
CA PHE A 67 -8.76 3.81 23.00
C PHE A 67 -7.73 3.71 24.13
N GLU A 68 -7.73 4.63 25.10
CA GLU A 68 -6.72 4.69 26.17
C GLU A 68 -6.66 3.41 27.00
N ASP A 69 -7.81 2.88 27.44
CA ASP A 69 -7.85 1.67 28.25
C ASP A 69 -7.41 0.42 27.47
N SER A 70 -7.93 0.24 26.25
CA SER A 70 -7.60 -0.93 25.42
C SER A 70 -6.15 -0.89 24.93
N SER A 71 -5.64 0.27 24.53
CA SER A 71 -4.24 0.46 24.14
C SER A 71 -3.28 0.18 25.29
N ARG A 72 -3.59 0.62 26.52
CA ARG A 72 -2.77 0.35 27.70
C ARG A 72 -2.70 -1.13 28.03
N VAL A 73 -3.82 -1.86 27.94
CA VAL A 73 -3.85 -3.31 28.14
C VAL A 73 -2.99 -3.99 27.06
N GLU A 74 -3.16 -3.62 25.80
CA GLU A 74 -2.39 -4.20 24.70
C GLU A 74 -0.88 -3.93 24.82
N LEU A 75 -0.49 -2.71 25.21
CA LEU A 75 0.91 -2.34 25.45
C LEU A 75 1.55 -3.12 26.61
N GLN A 76 0.75 -3.51 27.61
CA GLN A 76 1.22 -4.35 28.71
C GLN A 76 1.36 -5.81 28.28
N GLU A 77 0.45 -6.32 27.46
CA GLU A 77 0.47 -7.70 26.98
C GLU A 77 1.53 -7.93 25.88
N TYR A 78 1.74 -6.95 24.99
CA TYR A 78 2.61 -7.06 23.81
C TYR A 78 3.62 -5.90 23.70
N PRO A 79 4.50 -5.69 24.71
CA PRO A 79 5.40 -4.54 24.74
C PRO A 79 6.51 -4.57 23.67
N HIS A 80 6.68 -5.70 22.97
CA HIS A 80 7.80 -5.91 22.05
C HIS A 80 7.43 -5.75 20.57
N ASP A 81 6.14 -5.79 20.22
CA ASP A 81 5.69 -5.68 18.83
C ASP A 81 4.90 -4.40 18.56
N LEU A 82 4.69 -3.52 19.55
CA LEU A 82 4.03 -2.24 19.37
C LEU A 82 5.04 -1.10 19.39
N VAL A 83 4.99 -0.24 18.36
CA VAL A 83 5.75 1.01 18.31
C VAL A 83 4.77 2.17 18.15
N VAL A 84 4.76 3.06 19.14
CA VAL A 84 3.82 4.18 19.23
C VAL A 84 4.52 5.48 18.85
N PHE A 85 3.91 6.22 17.92
CA PHE A 85 4.40 7.52 17.48
C PHE A 85 3.47 8.64 17.93
N ASP A 86 3.75 9.23 19.09
CA ASP A 86 2.93 10.30 19.69
C ASP A 86 2.79 11.55 18.81
N SER A 87 3.74 11.77 17.90
CA SER A 87 3.71 12.87 16.92
C SER A 87 2.88 12.58 15.68
N SER A 88 2.42 11.33 15.49
CA SER A 88 1.59 10.92 14.36
C SER A 88 0.13 10.80 14.79
N PRO A 89 -0.84 11.33 14.03
CA PRO A 89 -2.24 11.00 14.28
C PRO A 89 -2.48 9.49 14.06
N ASP A 90 -3.48 8.93 14.76
CA ASP A 90 -3.89 7.54 14.59
C ASP A 90 -4.72 7.33 13.31
N LEU A 91 -5.60 8.29 13.02
CA LEU A 91 -6.53 8.27 11.91
C LEU A 91 -6.43 9.55 11.09
N ASP A 92 -6.60 9.40 9.78
CA ASP A 92 -6.82 10.50 8.88
C ASP A 92 -8.30 10.91 8.89
N PRO A 93 -8.62 12.19 8.61
CA PRO A 93 -9.99 12.58 8.32
C PRO A 93 -10.52 11.81 7.10
N PRO A 94 -11.85 11.62 6.98
CA PRO A 94 -12.43 10.97 5.82
C PRO A 94 -12.03 11.70 4.53
N VAL A 95 -11.40 10.98 3.60
CA VAL A 95 -11.06 11.47 2.26
C VAL A 95 -12.04 10.90 1.24
N LYS A 96 -12.46 11.71 0.28
CA LYS A 96 -13.39 11.28 -0.79
C LYS A 96 -12.69 10.54 -1.94
N ARG A 97 -11.36 10.47 -1.92
CA ARG A 97 -10.52 9.89 -2.98
C ARG A 97 -9.46 9.01 -2.35
N ASP A 98 -9.24 7.82 -2.90
CA ASP A 98 -8.37 6.82 -2.29
C ASP A 98 -6.87 7.14 -2.43
N VAL A 99 -6.45 7.69 -3.59
CA VAL A 99 -5.00 7.85 -3.91
C VAL A 99 -4.61 9.26 -4.35
N THR A 100 -5.57 10.15 -4.59
CA THR A 100 -5.34 11.53 -5.07
C THR A 100 -5.93 12.55 -4.10
N TYR A 101 -5.26 12.71 -2.97
CA TYR A 101 -5.57 13.75 -1.98
C TYR A 101 -4.29 14.33 -1.38
N VAL A 102 -4.40 15.55 -0.86
CA VAL A 102 -3.42 16.17 0.02
C VAL A 102 -4.17 16.74 1.21
N LEU A 103 -3.65 16.59 2.43
CA LEU A 103 -4.18 17.18 3.65
C LEU A 103 -3.40 18.44 4.04
N ASP A 104 -3.93 19.22 4.97
CA ASP A 104 -3.21 20.39 5.50
C ASP A 104 -2.14 19.99 6.53
N HIS A 105 -2.19 18.76 7.02
CA HIS A 105 -1.26 18.15 7.98
C HIS A 105 -0.69 16.83 7.43
N PRO A 106 0.39 16.28 8.02
CA PRO A 106 0.85 14.92 7.72
C PRO A 106 -0.28 13.89 7.84
N THR A 107 -0.30 12.88 6.96
CA THR A 107 -1.25 11.77 7.05
C THR A 107 -0.83 10.80 8.13
N ALA A 108 -1.79 10.18 8.81
CA ALA A 108 -1.57 9.15 9.82
C ALA A 108 -0.78 7.98 9.25
N ARG A 109 -1.16 7.51 8.05
CA ARG A 109 -0.48 6.37 7.41
C ARG A 109 0.92 6.74 6.91
N GLY A 110 1.08 7.88 6.24
CA GLY A 110 2.38 8.34 5.73
C GLY A 110 3.39 8.57 6.85
N SER A 111 2.95 9.21 7.94
CA SER A 111 3.78 9.45 9.12
C SER A 111 4.21 8.14 9.79
N ARG A 112 3.29 7.18 9.96
CA ARG A 112 3.61 5.86 10.52
C ARG A 112 4.63 5.10 9.67
N ILE A 113 4.50 5.11 8.34
CA ILE A 113 5.47 4.45 7.45
C ILE A 113 6.86 5.06 7.61
N LEU A 114 6.97 6.40 7.59
CA LEU A 114 8.26 7.08 7.73
C LEU A 114 8.92 6.82 9.08
N LEU A 115 8.17 7.00 10.16
CA LEU A 115 8.67 6.84 11.52
C LEU A 115 8.98 5.37 11.83
N ALA A 116 8.18 4.43 11.33
CA ALA A 116 8.48 3.00 11.45
C ALA A 116 9.70 2.60 10.64
N THR A 117 9.89 3.16 9.43
CA THR A 117 11.12 2.92 8.66
C THR A 117 12.34 3.36 9.47
N ARG A 118 12.30 4.58 10.02
CA ARG A 118 13.37 5.09 10.90
C ARG A 118 13.61 4.18 12.10
N TRP A 119 12.54 3.79 12.79
CA TRP A 119 12.63 2.91 13.95
C TRP A 119 13.28 1.57 13.61
N VAL A 120 12.94 0.96 12.47
CA VAL A 120 13.57 -0.28 11.99
C VAL A 120 15.06 -0.07 11.75
N LEU A 121 15.49 1.04 11.15
CA LEU A 121 16.91 1.32 10.97
C LEU A 121 17.66 1.48 12.30
N GLU A 122 17.03 2.06 13.30
CA GLU A 122 17.64 2.29 14.61
C GLU A 122 17.70 1.03 15.47
N ASN A 123 16.71 0.13 15.34
CA ASN A 123 16.55 -1.05 16.21
C ASN A 123 16.88 -2.37 15.53
N ASN A 124 16.89 -2.41 14.20
CA ASN A 124 17.29 -3.55 13.37
C ASN A 124 18.08 -3.09 12.12
N PRO A 125 19.26 -2.44 12.29
CA PRO A 125 20.05 -1.90 11.18
C PRO A 125 20.57 -2.97 10.20
N HIS A 126 20.45 -4.25 10.54
CA HIS A 126 20.88 -5.39 9.74
C HIS A 126 19.76 -6.04 8.94
N SER A 127 18.54 -5.48 8.97
CA SER A 127 17.43 -6.00 8.15
C SER A 127 17.80 -5.91 6.68
N ASP A 128 17.75 -7.03 5.97
CA ASP A 128 17.98 -7.08 4.52
C ASP A 128 16.81 -6.46 3.77
N PHE A 129 15.59 -6.71 4.28
CA PHE A 129 14.35 -6.22 3.69
C PHE A 129 13.35 -5.76 4.76
N VAL A 130 12.59 -4.72 4.43
CA VAL A 130 11.47 -4.23 5.23
C VAL A 130 10.18 -4.43 4.44
N VAL A 131 9.25 -5.21 4.99
CA VAL A 131 7.94 -5.47 4.40
C VAL A 131 6.91 -4.59 5.07
N TYR A 132 6.18 -3.81 4.30
CA TYR A 132 5.06 -3.01 4.78
C TYR A 132 3.74 -3.70 4.46
N LEU A 133 2.84 -3.71 5.44
CA LEU A 133 1.50 -4.28 5.32
C LEU A 133 0.46 -3.33 5.94
N ASP A 134 -0.75 -3.37 5.38
CA ASP A 134 -1.94 -2.89 6.08
C ASP A 134 -2.42 -3.96 7.05
N ASP A 135 -3.15 -3.55 8.09
CA ASP A 135 -3.66 -4.48 9.09
C ASP A 135 -4.82 -5.38 8.62
N ASP A 136 -5.26 -5.20 7.37
CA ASP A 136 -6.12 -6.14 6.64
C ASP A 136 -5.43 -6.81 5.45
N SER A 137 -4.09 -6.88 5.47
CA SER A 137 -3.33 -7.65 4.48
C SER A 137 -2.87 -9.00 5.05
N PHE A 138 -2.98 -10.05 4.25
CA PHE A 138 -2.32 -11.33 4.47
C PHE A 138 -1.07 -11.42 3.61
N LEU A 139 -0.02 -11.99 4.19
CA LEU A 139 1.22 -12.31 3.50
C LEU A 139 1.48 -13.82 3.61
N SER A 140 2.05 -14.45 2.60
CA SER A 140 2.61 -15.80 2.70
C SER A 140 4.12 -15.69 2.74
N ILE A 141 4.68 -15.66 3.96
CA ILE A 141 6.13 -15.53 4.18
C ILE A 141 6.93 -16.65 3.48
N PRO A 142 6.52 -17.94 3.54
CA PRO A 142 7.23 -19.01 2.84
C PRO A 142 7.26 -18.84 1.32
N ARG A 143 6.25 -18.18 0.73
CA ARG A 143 6.22 -17.89 -0.70
C ARG A 143 7.01 -16.65 -1.07
N LEU A 144 7.09 -15.66 -0.19
CA LEU A 144 7.88 -14.45 -0.41
C LEU A 144 9.40 -14.75 -0.41
N ILE A 145 9.88 -15.59 0.52
CA ILE A 145 11.31 -15.82 0.74
C ILE A 145 12.06 -16.29 -0.53
N PRO A 146 11.58 -17.27 -1.31
CA PRO A 146 12.24 -17.67 -2.55
C PRO A 146 12.47 -16.51 -3.54
N HIS A 147 11.58 -15.52 -3.58
CA HIS A 147 11.77 -14.34 -4.42
C HIS A 147 12.88 -13.44 -3.89
N LEU A 148 12.95 -13.23 -2.58
CA LEU A 148 13.99 -12.40 -1.96
C LEU A 148 15.39 -13.04 -2.06
N LEU A 149 15.48 -14.36 -1.88
CA LEU A 149 16.74 -15.10 -1.96
C LEU A 149 17.35 -15.17 -3.37
N GLN A 150 16.56 -14.87 -4.41
CA GLN A 150 17.06 -14.82 -5.79
C GLN A 150 17.75 -13.49 -6.11
N LEU A 151 17.48 -12.44 -5.34
CA LEU A 151 18.05 -11.12 -5.55
C LEU A 151 19.48 -11.07 -4.98
N THR A 152 20.38 -10.40 -5.69
CA THR A 152 21.78 -10.26 -5.23
C THR A 152 22.30 -8.85 -5.42
N GLY A 153 23.27 -8.46 -4.58
CA GLY A 153 23.92 -7.15 -4.67
C GLY A 153 22.92 -6.00 -4.69
N ASN A 154 23.02 -5.15 -5.71
CA ASN A 154 22.19 -3.96 -5.85
C ASN A 154 20.69 -4.27 -6.04
N GLU A 155 20.34 -5.39 -6.69
CA GLU A 155 18.93 -5.77 -6.90
C GLU A 155 18.22 -6.01 -5.57
N ALA A 156 18.94 -6.57 -4.58
CA ALA A 156 18.41 -6.82 -3.25
C ALA A 156 18.34 -5.53 -2.42
N THR A 157 19.42 -4.76 -2.36
CA THR A 157 19.49 -3.59 -1.47
C THR A 157 18.65 -2.42 -1.98
N MET A 158 18.51 -2.26 -3.30
CA MET A 158 17.71 -1.20 -3.93
C MET A 158 16.27 -1.63 -4.30
N LEU A 159 15.81 -2.76 -3.78
CA LEU A 159 14.51 -3.33 -4.12
C LEU A 159 13.34 -2.41 -3.74
N VAL A 160 12.39 -2.28 -4.65
CA VAL A 160 10.99 -1.95 -4.37
C VAL A 160 10.09 -2.96 -5.06
N MET A 161 9.47 -3.84 -4.30
CA MET A 161 8.60 -4.91 -4.80
C MET A 161 7.17 -4.72 -4.32
N GLY A 162 6.21 -4.73 -5.24
CA GLY A 162 4.79 -4.59 -4.91
C GLY A 162 3.92 -4.58 -6.16
N TYR A 163 2.64 -4.26 -6.01
CA TYR A 163 1.79 -3.98 -7.17
C TYR A 163 2.11 -2.57 -7.66
N LEU A 164 2.83 -2.44 -8.77
CA LEU A 164 3.32 -1.14 -9.21
C LEU A 164 2.27 -0.38 -10.03
N MET A 165 2.19 0.93 -9.78
CA MET A 165 1.27 1.83 -10.45
C MET A 165 1.96 3.11 -10.88
N SER A 166 1.35 3.76 -11.88
CA SER A 166 1.58 5.15 -12.25
C SER A 166 0.22 5.72 -12.64
N THR A 167 -0.17 6.80 -11.99
CA THR A 167 -1.48 7.43 -12.15
C THR A 167 -1.34 8.95 -12.36
N PRO A 168 -2.26 9.55 -13.13
CA PRO A 168 -2.35 11.00 -13.20
C PRO A 168 -2.84 11.55 -11.85
N LEU A 169 -2.20 12.62 -11.36
CA LEU A 169 -2.68 13.40 -10.21
C LEU A 169 -3.75 14.41 -10.61
N ASP A 170 -3.74 14.79 -11.88
CA ASP A 170 -4.69 15.70 -12.51
C ASP A 170 -5.42 14.95 -13.63
N VAL A 171 -6.73 14.76 -13.48
CA VAL A 171 -7.54 14.07 -14.49
C VAL A 171 -7.53 14.86 -15.80
N ALA A 172 -7.31 16.17 -15.78
CA ALA A 172 -7.20 16.97 -17.00
C ALA A 172 -6.09 16.49 -17.95
N VAL A 173 -5.07 15.78 -17.44
CA VAL A 173 -3.97 15.21 -18.25
C VAL A 173 -4.07 13.70 -18.49
N SER A 174 -5.11 13.04 -17.97
CA SER A 174 -5.25 11.58 -18.01
C SER A 174 -5.46 10.98 -19.41
N GLY A 175 -5.68 11.82 -20.44
CA GLY A 175 -5.92 11.36 -21.81
C GLY A 175 -7.19 10.53 -21.98
N ILE A 176 -8.10 10.56 -20.99
CA ILE A 176 -9.34 9.77 -21.03
C ILE A 176 -10.17 10.12 -22.26
N ASP A 177 -10.48 9.10 -23.05
CA ASP A 177 -11.39 9.23 -24.19
C ASP A 177 -12.83 9.32 -23.67
N ILE A 178 -13.60 10.26 -24.23
CA ILE A 178 -15.02 10.42 -23.89
C ILE A 178 -15.82 9.15 -24.13
N CYS A 179 -15.44 8.35 -25.14
CA CYS A 179 -16.12 7.11 -25.48
C CYS A 179 -15.91 5.98 -24.45
N ASP A 180 -14.90 6.11 -23.57
CA ASP A 180 -14.70 5.18 -22.46
C ASP A 180 -15.71 5.40 -21.33
N ILE A 181 -16.14 6.65 -21.13
CA ILE A 181 -17.09 7.05 -20.09
C ILE A 181 -18.54 7.01 -20.61
N CYS A 182 -18.76 7.47 -21.84
CA CYS A 182 -20.10 7.66 -22.41
C CYS A 182 -20.43 6.63 -23.48
N LYS A 183 -21.49 5.85 -23.26
CA LYS A 183 -22.00 4.86 -24.23
C LYS A 183 -23.50 5.07 -24.47
N PRO A 184 -23.95 5.38 -25.71
CA PRO A 184 -23.17 5.59 -26.92
C PRO A 184 -22.39 6.92 -26.89
N CYS A 185 -21.18 6.91 -27.42
CA CYS A 185 -20.25 8.05 -27.37
C CYS A 185 -20.82 9.31 -28.07
N SER A 186 -21.54 9.15 -29.18
CA SER A 186 -22.17 10.24 -29.91
C SER A 186 -23.10 11.08 -29.04
N LYS A 187 -23.78 10.47 -28.04
CA LYS A 187 -24.69 11.20 -27.16
C LYS A 187 -23.98 12.31 -26.37
N CYS A 188 -22.77 12.05 -25.88
CA CYS A 188 -22.01 13.07 -25.16
C CYS A 188 -21.26 14.02 -26.09
N LEU A 189 -20.85 13.55 -27.26
CA LEU A 189 -20.27 14.42 -28.29
C LEU A 189 -21.27 15.43 -28.82
N ASP A 190 -22.56 15.09 -28.93
CA ASP A 190 -23.61 15.96 -29.46
C ASP A 190 -24.29 16.82 -28.37
N ASP A 191 -23.92 16.66 -27.09
CA ASP A 191 -24.52 17.41 -25.97
C ASP A 191 -23.88 18.79 -25.83
N GLN A 192 -24.53 19.81 -26.40
CA GLN A 192 -24.04 21.20 -26.34
C GLN A 192 -23.95 21.74 -24.91
N SER A 193 -24.85 21.34 -24.01
CA SER A 193 -24.82 21.80 -22.62
C SER A 193 -23.57 21.29 -21.90
N LEU A 194 -23.22 20.02 -22.14
CA LEU A 194 -21.98 19.44 -21.62
C LEU A 194 -20.76 20.15 -22.21
N GLN A 195 -20.73 20.37 -23.53
CA GLN A 195 -19.62 21.08 -24.18
C GLN A 195 -19.43 22.49 -23.62
N ASP A 196 -20.51 23.27 -23.48
CA ASP A 196 -20.47 24.64 -22.98
C ASP A 196 -19.96 24.69 -21.55
N MET A 197 -20.40 23.77 -20.70
CA MET A 197 -19.89 23.64 -19.32
C MET A 197 -18.40 23.26 -19.31
N CYS A 198 -17.96 22.29 -20.12
CA CYS A 198 -16.55 21.90 -20.19
C CYS A 198 -15.65 23.04 -20.68
N ALA A 199 -16.15 23.86 -21.60
CA ALA A 199 -15.46 25.06 -22.07
C ALA A 199 -15.26 26.11 -20.96
N GLN A 200 -16.21 26.24 -20.01
CA GLN A 200 -16.06 27.15 -18.86
C GLN A 200 -14.83 26.82 -17.99
N PHE A 201 -14.46 25.53 -17.93
CA PHE A 201 -13.32 25.06 -17.16
C PHE A 201 -12.04 24.87 -18.00
N ASN A 202 -12.10 25.19 -19.31
CA ASN A 202 -11.00 24.94 -20.25
C ASN A 202 -10.52 23.47 -20.24
N LEU A 203 -11.46 22.53 -20.16
CA LEU A 203 -11.19 21.10 -20.15
C LEU A 203 -11.55 20.46 -21.50
N ALA A 204 -10.77 19.45 -21.88
CA ALA A 204 -11.22 18.50 -22.89
C ALA A 204 -12.46 17.73 -22.39
N LEU A 205 -13.30 17.31 -23.33
CA LEU A 205 -14.61 16.74 -23.02
C LEU A 205 -14.53 15.43 -22.19
N GLY A 206 -13.52 14.59 -22.44
CA GLY A 206 -13.28 13.36 -21.65
C GLY A 206 -13.00 13.64 -20.17
N PRO A 207 -11.92 14.37 -19.81
CA PRO A 207 -11.64 14.75 -18.43
C PRO A 207 -12.77 15.52 -17.74
N CYS A 208 -13.43 16.44 -18.46
CA CYS A 208 -14.58 17.15 -17.94
C CYS A 208 -15.72 16.19 -17.57
N LEU A 209 -16.07 15.27 -18.48
CA LEU A 209 -17.12 14.29 -18.24
C LEU A 209 -16.77 13.34 -17.08
N HIS A 210 -15.48 13.03 -16.89
CA HIS A 210 -15.04 12.29 -15.71
C HIS A 210 -15.35 13.03 -14.41
N TYR A 211 -15.02 14.33 -14.31
CA TYR A 211 -15.37 15.14 -13.14
C TYR A 211 -16.88 15.22 -12.93
N VAL A 212 -17.65 15.44 -13.99
CA VAL A 212 -19.11 15.53 -13.95
C VAL A 212 -19.72 14.23 -13.44
N SER A 213 -19.33 13.10 -14.03
CA SER A 213 -19.81 11.78 -13.63
C SER A 213 -19.48 11.49 -12.17
N THR A 214 -18.26 11.83 -11.74
CA THR A 214 -17.83 11.69 -10.34
C THR A 214 -18.74 12.53 -9.42
N CYS A 215 -18.98 13.80 -9.75
CA CYS A 215 -19.84 14.69 -8.97
C CYS A 215 -21.29 14.19 -8.88
N GLN A 216 -21.83 13.65 -9.97
CA GLN A 216 -23.17 13.07 -10.00
C GLN A 216 -23.28 11.80 -9.16
N ILE A 217 -22.27 10.91 -9.23
CA ILE A 217 -22.20 9.68 -8.40
C ILE A 217 -22.22 10.03 -6.91
N TYR A 218 -21.53 11.11 -6.52
CA TYR A 218 -21.53 11.60 -5.14
C TYR A 218 -22.73 12.50 -4.78
N GLY A 219 -23.71 12.63 -5.67
CA GLY A 219 -24.97 13.35 -5.39
C GLY A 219 -24.79 14.85 -5.19
N ALA A 220 -23.87 15.50 -5.91
CA ALA A 220 -23.70 16.95 -5.82
C ALA A 220 -24.98 17.70 -6.23
N GLU A 221 -25.41 18.66 -5.42
CA GLU A 221 -26.59 19.50 -5.71
C GLU A 221 -26.35 20.42 -6.91
N VAL A 222 -25.13 20.94 -7.05
CA VAL A 222 -24.70 21.81 -8.15
C VAL A 222 -23.43 21.21 -8.76
N VAL A 223 -23.56 20.61 -9.94
CA VAL A 223 -22.48 19.85 -10.60
C VAL A 223 -21.31 20.75 -10.93
N GLU A 224 -21.56 21.96 -11.42
CA GLU A 224 -20.54 22.94 -11.82
C GLU A 224 -19.67 23.35 -10.63
N GLN A 225 -20.29 23.60 -9.47
CA GLN A 225 -19.56 23.91 -8.24
C GLN A 225 -18.68 22.73 -7.83
N CYS A 226 -19.22 21.51 -7.87
CA CYS A 226 -18.45 20.31 -7.56
C CYS A 226 -17.27 20.10 -8.52
N VAL A 227 -17.44 20.35 -9.82
CA VAL A 227 -16.35 20.31 -10.81
C VAL A 227 -15.29 21.36 -10.50
N ALA A 228 -15.69 22.58 -10.17
CA ALA A 228 -14.76 23.65 -9.79
C ALA A 228 -13.93 23.28 -8.55
N GLU A 229 -14.58 22.74 -7.51
CA GLU A 229 -13.92 22.23 -6.30
C GLU A 229 -12.95 21.08 -6.62
N ALA A 230 -13.39 20.13 -7.47
CA ALA A 230 -12.57 18.99 -7.88
C ALA A 230 -11.31 19.41 -8.67
N LEU A 231 -11.41 20.46 -9.50
CA LEU A 231 -10.28 21.06 -10.20
C LEU A 231 -9.33 21.79 -9.25
N SER A 232 -9.88 22.60 -8.34
CA SER A 232 -9.08 23.29 -7.31
C SER A 232 -8.30 22.30 -6.46
N GLU A 233 -8.92 21.19 -6.06
CA GLU A 233 -8.23 20.13 -5.31
C GLU A 233 -7.16 19.43 -6.16
N SER A 234 -7.43 19.18 -7.44
CA SER A 234 -6.44 18.60 -8.36
C SER A 234 -5.22 19.52 -8.50
N GLN A 235 -5.44 20.83 -8.63
CA GLN A 235 -4.35 21.81 -8.68
C GLN A 235 -3.55 21.84 -7.38
N ARG A 236 -4.21 21.81 -6.21
CA ARG A 236 -3.55 21.73 -4.90
C ARG A 236 -2.66 20.50 -4.76
N ILE A 237 -3.11 19.35 -5.28
CA ILE A 237 -2.33 18.11 -5.32
C ILE A 237 -1.10 18.29 -6.23
N VAL A 238 -1.29 18.84 -7.43
CA VAL A 238 -0.21 19.12 -8.39
C VAL A 238 0.82 20.07 -7.79
N ASP A 239 0.39 21.15 -7.13
CA ASP A 239 1.27 22.12 -6.50
C ASP A 239 2.07 21.49 -5.36
N TYR A 240 1.42 20.64 -4.55
CA TYR A 240 2.09 19.96 -3.46
C TYR A 240 3.17 18.99 -3.96
N PHE A 241 2.87 18.19 -4.99
CA PHE A 241 3.79 17.20 -5.52
C PHE A 241 4.78 17.76 -6.56
N GLY A 242 4.47 18.91 -7.15
CA GLY A 242 5.26 19.53 -8.22
C GLY A 242 5.12 18.83 -9.59
N SER A 243 4.11 17.99 -9.77
CA SER A 243 3.89 17.20 -11.00
C SER A 243 2.41 16.88 -11.20
N ARG A 244 2.01 16.70 -12.47
CA ARG A 244 0.67 16.22 -12.84
C ARG A 244 0.57 14.70 -12.94
N TRP A 245 1.70 14.01 -12.83
CA TRP A 245 1.81 12.56 -12.87
C TRP A 245 2.61 12.07 -11.67
N THR A 246 2.16 10.96 -11.09
CA THR A 246 2.95 10.24 -10.09
C THR A 246 4.17 9.58 -10.76
N PRO A 247 5.33 9.50 -10.08
CA PRO A 247 6.37 8.52 -10.39
C PRO A 247 5.82 7.10 -10.24
N THR A 248 6.60 6.06 -10.56
CA THR A 248 6.20 4.69 -10.18
C THR A 248 6.06 4.56 -8.66
N TRP A 249 4.99 3.93 -8.18
CA TRP A 249 4.74 3.70 -6.76
C TRP A 249 4.10 2.33 -6.50
N PRO A 250 4.32 1.71 -5.33
CA PRO A 250 3.65 0.48 -4.95
C PRO A 250 2.27 0.75 -4.32
N LEU A 251 1.23 0.07 -4.82
CA LEU A 251 -0.14 0.22 -4.33
C LEU A 251 -0.30 -0.21 -2.86
N GLY A 252 -1.20 0.46 -2.15
CA GLY A 252 -1.51 0.36 -0.73
C GLY A 252 -1.79 -1.02 -0.10
N MET A 253 -1.66 -2.13 -0.82
CA MET A 253 -1.87 -3.48 -0.29
C MET A 253 -0.69 -4.00 0.55
N GLY A 254 0.50 -3.46 0.30
CA GLY A 254 1.76 -3.85 0.93
C GLY A 254 2.89 -3.98 -0.09
N TRP A 255 4.13 -3.86 0.39
CA TRP A 255 5.32 -3.84 -0.46
C TRP A 255 6.58 -4.23 0.32
N VAL A 256 7.64 -4.57 -0.39
CA VAL A 256 8.96 -4.90 0.16
C VAL A 256 9.96 -3.86 -0.28
N LEU A 257 10.75 -3.34 0.67
CA LEU A 257 11.86 -2.44 0.43
C LEU A 257 13.17 -3.13 0.76
N GLY A 258 14.16 -2.98 -0.10
CA GLY A 258 15.55 -3.34 0.20
C GLY A 258 16.16 -2.40 1.25
N SER A 259 17.22 -2.86 1.89
CA SER A 259 17.89 -2.14 3.00
C SER A 259 18.40 -0.73 2.66
N GLU A 260 18.89 -0.48 1.44
CA GLU A 260 19.33 0.87 1.00
C GLU A 260 18.13 1.80 0.82
N VAL A 261 17.03 1.30 0.22
CA VAL A 261 15.78 2.07 0.05
C VAL A 261 15.14 2.41 1.39
N ALA A 262 15.00 1.41 2.27
CA ALA A 262 14.53 1.65 3.63
C ALA A 262 15.47 2.60 4.38
N GLY A 263 16.78 2.42 4.21
CA GLY A 263 17.83 3.29 4.73
C GLY A 263 17.65 4.76 4.32
N PHE A 264 17.40 5.01 3.04
CA PHE A 264 17.15 6.35 2.52
C PHE A 264 15.89 6.96 3.13
N ILE A 265 14.78 6.23 3.14
CA ILE A 265 13.50 6.73 3.67
C ILE A 265 13.64 7.08 5.16
N GLY A 266 14.15 6.16 5.99
CA GLY A 266 14.24 6.37 7.43
C GLY A 266 15.22 7.48 7.83
N ARG A 267 16.36 7.61 7.14
CA ARG A 267 17.33 8.72 7.37
C ARG A 267 16.77 10.09 6.99
N ASN A 268 15.88 10.16 6.00
CA ASN A 268 15.31 11.40 5.50
C ASN A 268 13.88 11.69 6.00
N ALA A 269 13.38 10.90 6.96
CA ALA A 269 11.96 10.96 7.34
C ALA A 269 11.44 12.34 7.77
N ASP A 270 12.28 13.26 8.24
CA ASP A 270 11.85 14.61 8.65
C ASP A 270 11.64 15.58 7.48
N VAL A 271 12.21 15.30 6.30
CA VAL A 271 12.16 16.20 5.12
C VAL A 271 11.30 15.65 3.99
N LEU A 272 10.86 14.40 4.09
CA LEU A 272 10.03 13.75 3.09
C LEU A 272 8.58 14.23 3.15
N LYS A 273 7.92 14.25 1.99
CA LYS A 273 6.52 14.67 1.84
C LYS A 273 5.58 13.75 2.62
N THR A 274 4.75 14.29 3.52
CA THR A 274 3.88 13.48 4.40
C THR A 274 2.38 13.75 4.29
N ARG A 275 1.94 14.72 3.47
CA ARG A 275 0.54 15.16 3.44
C ARG A 275 -0.37 14.50 2.39
N GLY A 276 0.14 13.67 1.48
CA GLY A 276 -0.67 12.95 0.49
C GLY A 276 -0.97 11.47 0.82
N ALA A 277 -1.54 10.73 -0.13
CA ALA A 277 -1.69 9.28 0.01
C ALA A 277 -0.33 8.59 0.21
N ALA A 278 -0.22 7.72 1.22
CA ALA A 278 1.06 7.21 1.69
C ALA A 278 1.82 6.33 0.68
N ASP A 279 1.07 5.53 -0.07
CA ASP A 279 1.55 4.72 -1.18
C ASP A 279 2.08 5.57 -2.34
N VAL A 280 1.37 6.63 -2.73
CA VAL A 280 1.86 7.59 -3.74
C VAL A 280 3.11 8.34 -3.26
N GLN A 281 3.17 8.68 -1.97
CA GLN A 281 4.32 9.38 -1.40
C GLN A 281 5.62 8.60 -1.57
N ILE A 282 5.60 7.26 -1.48
CA ILE A 282 6.79 6.42 -1.69
C ILE A 282 7.41 6.68 -3.06
N GLY A 283 6.59 6.71 -4.12
CA GLY A 283 7.09 7.03 -5.47
C GLY A 283 7.80 8.38 -5.52
N TYR A 284 7.26 9.39 -4.84
CA TYR A 284 7.89 10.71 -4.76
C TYR A 284 9.14 10.76 -3.90
N TRP A 285 9.20 10.00 -2.81
CA TRP A 285 10.41 9.91 -1.99
C TRP A 285 11.56 9.29 -2.76
N LEU A 286 11.26 8.32 -3.62
CA LEU A 286 12.25 7.56 -4.38
C LEU A 286 12.55 8.15 -5.77
N ALA A 287 11.79 9.14 -6.23
CA ALA A 287 11.91 9.73 -7.57
C ALA A 287 13.31 10.30 -7.89
N GLY A 288 14.09 10.66 -6.88
CA GLY A 288 15.45 11.18 -7.03
C GLY A 288 16.56 10.11 -7.02
N LEU A 289 16.22 8.83 -6.89
CA LEU A 289 17.19 7.73 -6.83
C LEU A 289 17.33 7.07 -8.21
N GLU A 290 18.56 6.93 -8.70
CA GLU A 290 18.82 6.45 -10.08
C GLU A 290 18.70 4.92 -10.23
N ASP A 291 18.99 4.15 -9.18
CA ASP A 291 19.17 2.69 -9.27
C ASP A 291 18.11 1.86 -8.50
N VAL A 292 16.91 2.41 -8.31
CA VAL A 292 15.82 1.66 -7.66
C VAL A 292 15.42 0.46 -8.50
N HIS A 293 15.48 -0.73 -7.91
CA HIS A 293 15.08 -1.97 -8.57
C HIS A 293 13.59 -2.25 -8.35
N TRP A 294 12.77 -1.81 -9.31
CA TRP A 294 11.32 -1.97 -9.29
C TRP A 294 10.89 -3.37 -9.76
N VAL A 295 10.19 -4.12 -8.90
CA VAL A 295 9.64 -5.44 -9.22
C VAL A 295 8.11 -5.40 -9.12
N ASP A 296 7.45 -5.54 -10.27
CA ASP A 296 5.99 -5.58 -10.33
C ASP A 296 5.42 -6.98 -10.02
N MET A 297 4.53 -7.02 -9.05
CA MET A 297 3.83 -8.21 -8.56
C MET A 297 2.35 -8.24 -8.97
N SER A 298 1.93 -7.34 -9.89
CA SER A 298 0.57 -7.26 -10.44
C SER A 298 0.16 -8.49 -11.28
N ASP A 299 1.07 -9.44 -11.50
CA ASP A 299 0.86 -10.66 -12.27
C ASP A 299 0.03 -11.75 -11.56
N GLY A 300 -0.56 -11.42 -10.41
CA GLY A 300 -1.44 -12.31 -9.64
C GLY A 300 -0.85 -12.77 -8.31
N ARG A 301 0.39 -12.37 -7.99
CA ARG A 301 1.01 -12.66 -6.69
C ARG A 301 0.60 -11.66 -5.60
N PHE A 302 0.38 -10.41 -5.97
CA PHE A 302 -0.15 -9.34 -5.11
C PHE A 302 -1.50 -8.89 -5.70
N HIS A 303 -2.57 -8.90 -4.92
CA HIS A 303 -3.88 -8.44 -5.40
C HIS A 303 -4.79 -7.96 -4.28
N ASP A 304 -5.80 -7.19 -4.72
CA ASP A 304 -6.96 -6.86 -3.92
C ASP A 304 -8.02 -7.98 -4.02
N PHE A 305 -8.63 -8.34 -2.90
CA PHE A 305 -9.53 -9.46 -2.71
C PHE A 305 -10.85 -9.11 -3.39
N PRO A 306 -11.48 -10.05 -4.12
CA PRO A 306 -12.62 -9.74 -4.96
C PRO A 306 -13.71 -8.90 -4.28
N ARG A 307 -13.99 -7.75 -4.89
CA ARG A 307 -15.11 -6.86 -4.60
C ARG A 307 -15.81 -6.57 -5.91
N ARG A 308 -17.14 -6.53 -5.85
CA ARG A 308 -17.95 -6.03 -6.96
C ARG A 308 -17.48 -4.61 -7.29
N HIS A 309 -17.11 -4.37 -8.55
CA HIS A 309 -16.70 -3.06 -9.11
C HIS A 309 -15.30 -2.53 -8.74
N SER A 310 -14.42 -3.30 -8.09
CA SER A 310 -13.03 -2.86 -7.99
C SER A 310 -12.28 -3.14 -9.29
N MET A 311 -11.49 -2.16 -9.75
CA MET A 311 -10.65 -2.33 -10.94
C MET A 311 -9.40 -3.18 -10.66
N PHE A 312 -9.09 -3.43 -9.38
CA PHE A 312 -7.88 -4.13 -8.92
C PHE A 312 -8.16 -5.57 -8.47
N THR A 313 -9.42 -6.00 -8.54
CA THR A 313 -9.81 -7.30 -7.99
C THR A 313 -9.51 -8.44 -8.92
N ARG A 314 -8.67 -9.35 -8.43
CA ARG A 314 -8.51 -10.68 -8.98
C ARG A 314 -8.83 -11.68 -7.87
N GLY A 315 -9.38 -12.84 -8.25
CA GLY A 315 -9.46 -13.97 -7.33
C GLY A 315 -8.07 -14.26 -6.79
N CYS A 316 -7.96 -14.50 -5.48
CA CYS A 316 -6.71 -15.01 -4.94
C CYS A 316 -6.49 -16.44 -5.45
N SER A 317 -5.24 -16.90 -5.45
CA SER A 317 -4.87 -18.22 -5.96
C SER A 317 -3.97 -18.95 -4.97
N ASN A 318 -3.70 -20.22 -5.26
CA ASN A 318 -2.71 -20.98 -4.53
C ASN A 318 -1.27 -20.47 -4.75
N ASP A 319 -1.05 -19.45 -5.57
CA ASP A 319 0.26 -18.82 -5.76
C ASP A 319 0.29 -17.39 -5.18
N SER A 320 -0.78 -16.94 -4.54
CA SER A 320 -0.85 -15.63 -3.88
C SER A 320 0.27 -15.49 -2.84
N ILE A 321 1.02 -14.39 -2.90
CA ILE A 321 1.98 -13.98 -1.88
C ILE A 321 1.33 -12.98 -0.95
N LEU A 322 0.64 -11.98 -1.49
CA LEU A 322 -0.04 -10.96 -0.70
C LEU A 322 -1.50 -10.84 -1.14
N VAL A 323 -2.40 -10.83 -0.15
CA VAL A 323 -3.83 -10.65 -0.34
C VAL A 323 -4.32 -9.55 0.59
N HIS A 324 -4.77 -8.44 0.04
CA HIS A 324 -5.49 -7.35 0.70
C HIS A 324 -6.89 -7.31 0.10
N ARG A 325 -8.00 -6.80 0.66
CA ARG A 325 -8.33 -6.64 2.07
C ARG A 325 -8.98 -7.92 2.62
N ILE A 326 -8.37 -8.52 3.63
CA ILE A 326 -8.95 -9.65 4.36
C ILE A 326 -9.87 -9.12 5.46
N ARG A 327 -11.14 -9.50 5.39
CA ARG A 327 -12.12 -9.27 6.46
C ARG A 327 -11.94 -10.29 7.59
N HIS A 328 -12.39 -9.93 8.79
CA HIS A 328 -12.33 -10.81 9.97
C HIS A 328 -12.91 -12.21 9.71
N ASP A 329 -14.05 -12.31 9.02
CA ASP A 329 -14.70 -13.58 8.67
C ASP A 329 -13.86 -14.45 7.71
N LYS A 330 -12.99 -13.84 6.92
CA LYS A 330 -12.14 -14.53 5.94
C LYS A 330 -10.82 -15.04 6.52
N TRP A 331 -10.39 -14.53 7.67
CA TRP A 331 -9.30 -15.16 8.42
C TRP A 331 -9.63 -16.61 8.83
N GLN A 332 -10.91 -17.02 8.77
CA GLN A 332 -11.30 -18.42 9.02
C GLN A 332 -10.86 -19.38 7.90
N SER A 333 -10.66 -18.91 6.67
CA SER A 333 -10.15 -19.73 5.56
C SER A 333 -8.61 -19.79 5.51
N TYR A 334 -7.95 -19.18 6.49
CA TYR A 334 -6.50 -19.27 6.64
C TYR A 334 -6.09 -20.64 7.18
N ASN A 335 -5.28 -21.36 6.39
CA ASN A 335 -4.65 -22.60 6.83
C ASN A 335 -3.35 -22.29 7.60
N ARG A 336 -3.46 -22.30 8.93
CA ARG A 336 -2.35 -22.08 9.87
C ARG A 336 -1.15 -23.02 9.65
N HIS A 337 -1.39 -24.26 9.23
CA HIS A 337 -0.34 -25.26 9.09
C HIS A 337 0.45 -25.11 7.79
N ALA A 338 -0.18 -24.57 6.76
CA ALA A 338 0.46 -24.37 5.46
C ALA A 338 0.92 -22.92 5.22
N CYS A 339 0.52 -21.98 6.09
CA CYS A 339 0.68 -20.55 5.85
C CYS A 339 0.07 -20.12 4.49
N THR A 340 -1.12 -20.63 4.19
CA THR A 340 -1.86 -20.36 2.95
C THR A 340 -3.26 -19.85 3.23
N LEU A 341 -3.80 -19.06 2.30
CA LEU A 341 -5.20 -18.67 2.30
C LEU A 341 -5.95 -19.59 1.33
N ASP A 342 -7.02 -20.22 1.79
CA ASP A 342 -7.92 -20.93 0.88
C ASP A 342 -8.71 -19.91 0.07
N CYS A 343 -8.39 -19.85 -1.21
CA CYS A 343 -8.99 -18.90 -2.13
C CYS A 343 -10.25 -19.49 -2.76
N PRO A 344 -11.38 -18.74 -2.79
CA PRO A 344 -12.56 -19.20 -3.48
C PRO A 344 -12.22 -19.41 -4.97
N THR A 345 -12.47 -20.62 -5.48
CA THR A 345 -12.01 -21.05 -6.81
C THR A 345 -12.70 -20.34 -7.96
N GLU A 346 -13.87 -19.74 -7.74
CA GLU A 346 -14.60 -18.89 -8.67
C GLU A 346 -15.70 -18.21 -7.87
N VAL A 347 -16.03 -16.95 -8.19
CA VAL A 347 -17.32 -16.40 -7.75
C VAL A 347 -18.35 -17.06 -8.67
N ASP A 348 -18.81 -18.26 -8.28
CA ASP A 348 -19.97 -18.88 -8.89
C ASP A 348 -21.09 -17.82 -8.88
N GLY A 349 -21.55 -17.49 -10.08
CA GLY A 349 -22.38 -16.34 -10.32
C GLY A 349 -23.65 -16.38 -9.48
N GLU A 350 -23.83 -15.36 -8.65
CA GLU A 350 -25.13 -14.82 -8.29
C GLU A 350 -24.87 -13.44 -7.70
N VAL A 351 -25.17 -12.41 -8.48
CA VAL A 351 -25.35 -11.09 -7.89
C VAL A 351 -26.81 -10.71 -8.06
N GLU A 352 -27.62 -11.06 -7.06
CA GLU A 352 -28.93 -10.45 -6.89
C GLU A 352 -28.76 -8.93 -6.73
N PRO A 353 -29.56 -8.13 -7.44
CA PRO A 353 -29.68 -6.71 -7.18
C PRO A 353 -30.63 -6.50 -5.99
N SER A 354 -30.16 -5.79 -4.96
CA SER A 354 -31.02 -5.10 -3.99
C SER A 354 -30.72 -3.62 -4.03
#